data_AF-A0A1J6HE74-F1
#
_entry.id   AF-A0A1J6HE74-F1
#
_cell.length_a   1.000
_cell.length_b   1.000
_cell.length_c   1.000
_cell.angle_alpha   90.00
_cell.angle_beta   90.00
_cell.angle_gamma   90.00
#
_symmetry.space_group_name_H-M   'P 1'
#
loop_
_entity.id
_entity.type
_entity.pdbx_description
1 polymer ?
#
loop_
_entity_poly.entity_id
_entity_poly.type
_entity_poly.pdbx_seq_one_letter_code
_entity_poly.pdbx_strand_id
1 'polypeptide(L)'
;MSDTGVIDAIATQIIEERRLPIYVAEGTWTAKMAKINSVAYLRHCYNCLEESNGSFFVFGHSAAMNDKHIYKAIFNSNVNHVYFGVYNITDNEIKELDARLAGFMKLGDKNIEYSFFDSTGVNVWG
;
A
#
# COMPACT_ATOMS: atom_id res chain seq x y z
N MET A 1 -0.77 25.84 -22.52
CA MET A 1 -0.41 24.42 -22.34
C MET A 1 -1.73 23.70 -22.14
N SER A 2 -2.14 22.86 -23.09
CA SER A 2 -3.40 22.13 -22.99
C SER A 2 -3.32 21.19 -21.80
N ASP A 3 -4.29 21.30 -20.91
CA ASP A 3 -4.49 20.38 -19.80
C ASP A 3 -4.72 19.00 -20.41
N THR A 4 -3.65 18.21 -20.48
CA THR A 4 -3.64 16.94 -21.21
C THR A 4 -4.37 15.98 -20.30
N GLY A 5 -5.59 15.60 -20.67
CA GLY A 5 -6.46 14.81 -19.81
C GLY A 5 -5.75 13.52 -19.38
N VAL A 6 -6.16 12.95 -18.23
CA VAL A 6 -5.59 11.69 -17.70
C VAL A 6 -5.59 10.59 -18.78
N ILE A 7 -6.59 10.58 -19.66
CA ILE A 7 -6.68 9.64 -20.80
C ILE A 7 -5.53 9.84 -21.79
N ASP A 8 -5.23 11.08 -22.18
CA ASP A 8 -4.18 11.39 -23.15
C ASP A 8 -2.80 11.06 -22.57
N ALA A 9 -2.57 11.36 -21.29
CA ALA A 9 -1.34 10.99 -20.59
C ALA A 9 -1.14 9.46 -20.54
N ILE A 10 -2.20 8.70 -20.25
CA ILE A 10 -2.17 7.22 -20.29
C ILE A 10 -1.91 6.73 -21.72
N ALA A 11 -2.58 7.32 -22.72
CA ALA A 11 -2.42 6.95 -24.12
C ALA A 11 -0.98 7.14 -24.60
N THR A 12 -0.34 8.27 -24.29
CA THR A 12 1.08 8.51 -24.59
C THR A 12 1.98 7.46 -23.94
N GLN A 13 1.78 7.15 -22.65
CA GLN A 13 2.59 6.14 -21.95
C GLN A 13 2.45 4.74 -22.57
N ILE A 14 1.25 4.37 -23.03
CA ILE A 14 0.99 3.03 -23.58
C ILE A 14 1.40 2.94 -25.06
N ILE A 15 1.02 3.92 -25.89
CA ILE A 15 1.14 3.86 -27.34
C ILE A 15 2.54 4.29 -27.80
N GLU A 16 3.02 5.42 -27.30
CA GLU A 16 4.30 6.00 -27.73
C GLU A 16 5.45 5.37 -26.96
N GLU A 17 5.32 5.30 -25.64
CA GLU A 17 6.38 4.87 -24.73
C GLU A 17 6.39 3.37 -24.46
N ARG A 18 5.36 2.64 -24.92
CA ARG A 18 5.18 1.19 -24.72
C ARG A 18 5.25 0.75 -23.25
N ARG A 19 4.93 1.66 -22.32
CA ARG A 19 4.84 1.41 -20.89
C ARG A 19 3.39 1.13 -20.52
N LEU A 20 3.05 -0.16 -20.48
CA LEU A 20 1.77 -0.61 -19.96
C LEU A 20 1.81 -0.62 -18.42
N PRO A 21 0.96 0.16 -17.74
CA PRO A 21 0.89 0.11 -16.29
C PRO A 21 0.39 -1.27 -15.86
N ILE A 22 1.13 -1.89 -14.95
CA ILE A 22 0.68 -3.12 -14.31
C ILE A 22 -0.15 -2.70 -13.10
N TYR A 23 -1.44 -3.03 -13.13
CA TYR A 23 -2.34 -2.78 -12.01
C TYR A 23 -3.08 -4.07 -11.62
N VAL A 24 -3.54 -4.11 -10.37
CA VAL A 24 -4.33 -5.22 -9.81
C VAL A 24 -5.62 -4.65 -9.23
N ALA A 25 -6.73 -4.84 -9.93
CA ALA A 25 -8.05 -4.32 -9.53
C ALA A 25 -8.99 -5.38 -8.95
N GLU A 26 -8.48 -6.59 -8.67
CA GLU A 26 -9.29 -7.68 -8.13
C GLU A 26 -9.92 -7.30 -6.77
N GLY A 27 -11.18 -7.69 -6.57
CA GLY A 27 -11.95 -7.28 -5.40
C GLY A 27 -11.54 -7.94 -4.08
N THR A 28 -10.91 -9.12 -4.13
CA THR A 28 -10.52 -9.89 -2.94
C THR A 28 -9.01 -10.00 -2.81
N TRP A 29 -8.52 -10.10 -1.58
CA TRP A 29 -7.07 -10.26 -1.32
C TRP A 29 -6.49 -11.54 -1.95
N THR A 30 -7.28 -12.62 -2.05
CA THR A 30 -6.84 -13.88 -2.67
C THR A 30 -6.62 -13.71 -4.17
N ALA A 31 -7.54 -13.04 -4.86
CA ALA A 31 -7.42 -12.76 -6.29
C ALA A 31 -6.29 -11.75 -6.56
N LYS A 32 -6.14 -10.70 -5.74
CA LYS A 32 -5.00 -9.78 -5.82
C LYS A 32 -3.68 -10.53 -5.66
N MET A 33 -3.57 -11.41 -4.67
CA MET A 33 -2.37 -12.22 -4.43
C MET A 33 -2.07 -13.18 -5.59
N ALA A 34 -3.08 -13.81 -6.18
CA ALA A 34 -2.90 -14.65 -7.37
C ALA A 34 -2.33 -13.85 -8.54
N LYS A 35 -2.83 -12.62 -8.77
CA LYS A 35 -2.31 -11.73 -9.81
C LYS A 35 -0.87 -11.28 -9.52
N ILE A 36 -0.57 -10.87 -8.29
CA ILE A 36 0.80 -10.55 -7.83
C ILE A 36 1.73 -11.73 -8.13
N ASN A 37 1.32 -12.94 -7.76
CA ASN A 37 2.11 -14.14 -8.00
C ASN A 37 2.21 -14.51 -9.47
N SER A 38 1.28 -14.13 -10.34
CA SER A 38 1.37 -14.41 -11.79
C SER A 38 2.35 -13.50 -12.54
N VAL A 39 2.73 -12.35 -11.95
CA VAL A 39 3.58 -11.34 -12.60
C VAL A 39 4.91 -11.23 -11.86
N ALA A 40 6.01 -11.57 -12.52
CA ALA A 40 7.34 -11.63 -11.88
C ALA A 40 7.73 -10.32 -11.19
N TYR A 41 7.45 -9.18 -11.81
CA TYR A 41 7.71 -7.86 -11.22
C TYR A 41 6.90 -7.62 -9.93
N LEU A 42 5.58 -7.87 -9.95
CA LEU A 42 4.75 -7.69 -8.76
C LEU A 42 5.16 -8.65 -7.63
N ARG A 43 5.50 -9.89 -7.97
CA ARG A 43 6.02 -10.87 -7.02
C ARG A 43 7.31 -10.38 -6.38
N HIS A 44 8.23 -9.81 -7.17
CA HIS A 44 9.45 -9.20 -6.66
C HIS A 44 9.14 -8.04 -5.69
N CYS A 45 8.25 -7.11 -6.05
CA CYS A 45 7.83 -6.02 -5.17
C CYS A 45 7.22 -6.53 -3.85
N TYR A 46 6.39 -7.58 -3.92
CA TYR A 46 5.82 -8.21 -2.73
C TYR A 46 6.91 -8.83 -1.84
N ASN A 47 7.89 -9.53 -2.41
CA ASN A 47 9.03 -10.05 -1.66
C ASN A 47 9.85 -8.93 -1.00
N CYS A 48 10.04 -7.80 -1.69
CA CYS A 48 10.71 -6.63 -1.10
C CYS A 48 9.96 -6.09 0.13
N LEU A 49 8.63 -6.18 0.17
CA LEU A 49 7.86 -5.84 1.38
C LEU A 49 8.15 -6.82 2.52
N GLU A 50 8.22 -8.12 2.25
CA GLU A 50 8.56 -9.14 3.25
C GLU A 50 10.00 -9.02 3.77
N GLU A 51 10.92 -8.55 2.93
CA GLU A 51 12.34 -8.37 3.27
C GLU A 51 12.65 -6.98 3.85
N SER A 52 11.66 -6.06 3.86
CA SER A 52 11.82 -4.68 4.34
C SER A 52 12.30 -4.63 5.78
N ASN A 53 13.06 -3.58 6.12
CA ASN A 53 13.65 -3.37 7.43
C ASN A 53 13.64 -1.89 7.83
N GLY A 54 13.94 -1.61 9.11
CA GLY A 54 13.96 -0.24 9.63
C GLY A 54 12.56 0.33 9.86
N SER A 55 12.38 1.63 9.66
CA SER A 55 11.08 2.30 9.82
C SER A 55 10.29 2.27 8.52
N PHE A 56 9.03 1.82 8.57
CA PHE A 56 8.16 1.74 7.40
C PHE A 56 7.08 2.83 7.45
N PHE A 57 6.91 3.60 6.38
CA PHE A 57 5.91 4.66 6.31
C PHE A 57 4.84 4.33 5.27
N VAL A 58 3.57 4.40 5.66
CA VAL A 58 2.41 4.22 4.78
C VAL A 58 1.74 5.57 4.55
N PHE A 59 1.53 5.93 3.28
CA PHE A 59 0.84 7.15 2.88
C PHE A 59 -0.37 6.84 2.00
N GLY A 60 -1.46 7.59 2.18
CA GLY A 60 -2.62 7.57 1.26
C GLY A 60 -3.32 6.22 1.12
N HIS A 61 -3.19 5.33 2.09
CA HIS A 61 -3.75 3.99 2.02
C HIS A 61 -4.86 3.82 3.06
N SER A 62 -5.96 3.14 2.68
CA SER A 62 -7.09 2.92 3.58
C SER A 62 -6.91 1.73 4.51
N ALA A 63 -5.95 0.85 4.24
CA ALA A 63 -5.77 -0.45 4.88
C ALA A 63 -7.00 -1.36 4.81
N ALA A 64 -7.71 -1.38 3.67
CA ALA A 64 -8.91 -2.18 3.51
C ALA A 64 -8.63 -3.70 3.48
N MET A 65 -9.67 -4.52 3.73
CA MET A 65 -9.54 -5.97 3.85
C MET A 65 -9.03 -6.65 2.56
N ASN A 66 -9.29 -6.07 1.40
CA ASN A 66 -8.75 -6.53 0.12
C ASN A 66 -7.22 -6.39 0.02
N ASP A 67 -6.59 -5.56 0.86
CA ASP A 67 -5.14 -5.37 0.94
C ASP A 67 -4.50 -6.11 2.12
N LYS A 68 -5.24 -7.02 2.78
CA LYS A 68 -4.77 -7.85 3.90
C LYS A 68 -3.41 -8.50 3.66
N HIS A 69 -3.17 -8.98 2.44
CA HIS A 69 -1.92 -9.63 2.05
C HIS A 69 -0.69 -8.70 2.13
N ILE A 70 -0.86 -7.41 1.81
CA ILE A 70 0.19 -6.39 1.92
C ILE A 70 0.56 -6.17 3.38
N TYR A 71 -0.43 -5.98 4.27
CA TYR A 71 -0.16 -5.79 5.69
C TYR A 71 0.37 -7.05 6.35
N LYS A 72 -0.07 -8.24 5.92
CA LYS A 72 0.55 -9.49 6.36
C LYS A 72 2.03 -9.53 6.01
N ALA A 73 2.44 -9.12 4.81
CA ALA A 73 3.84 -9.03 4.42
C ALA A 73 4.61 -8.05 5.32
N ILE A 74 4.08 -6.85 5.52
CA ILE A 74 4.71 -5.81 6.35
C ILE A 74 4.89 -6.28 7.80
N PHE A 75 3.84 -6.81 8.43
CA PHE A 75 3.90 -7.31 9.82
C PHE A 75 4.65 -8.64 9.98
N ASN A 76 5.09 -9.27 8.88
CA ASN A 76 6.03 -10.41 8.91
C ASN A 76 7.46 -10.02 8.52
N SER A 77 7.67 -8.78 8.09
CA SER A 77 8.97 -8.29 7.62
C SER A 77 9.94 -7.99 8.76
N ASN A 78 11.12 -7.46 8.46
CA ASN A 78 12.13 -7.07 9.46
C ASN A 78 12.03 -5.59 9.86
N VAL A 79 10.89 -4.94 9.60
CA VAL A 79 10.66 -3.56 10.02
C VAL A 79 10.56 -3.48 11.54
N ASN A 80 11.04 -2.39 12.09
CA ASN A 80 11.05 -2.13 13.53
C ASN A 80 9.73 -1.49 13.98
N HIS A 81 9.13 -0.66 13.13
CA HIS A 81 7.92 0.09 13.42
C HIS A 81 7.23 0.53 12.13
N VAL A 82 5.89 0.55 12.14
CA VAL A 82 5.07 1.04 11.02
C VAL A 82 4.44 2.39 11.39
N TYR A 83 4.74 3.42 10.61
CA TYR A 83 4.12 4.74 10.71
C TYR A 83 3.03 4.85 9.65
N PHE A 84 1.78 5.04 10.09
CA PHE A 84 0.62 5.11 9.21
C PHE A 84 0.09 6.54 9.11
N GLY A 85 0.18 7.11 7.92
CA GLY A 85 -0.27 8.47 7.65
C GLY A 85 -1.79 8.56 7.62
N VAL A 86 -2.35 9.48 8.39
CA VAL A 86 -3.77 9.83 8.38
C VAL A 86 -3.95 11.27 7.90
N TYR A 87 -5.08 11.57 7.25
CA TYR A 87 -5.37 12.90 6.71
C TYR A 87 -6.84 13.24 6.95
N ASN A 88 -7.10 14.35 7.65
CA ASN A 88 -8.44 14.89 7.91
C ASN A 88 -9.47 13.81 8.30
N ILE A 89 -9.10 12.96 9.25
CA ILE A 89 -9.89 11.82 9.71
C ILE A 89 -10.54 12.13 11.06
N THR A 90 -11.75 11.63 11.29
CA THR A 90 -12.47 11.76 12.57
C THR A 90 -12.00 10.73 13.60
N ASP A 91 -12.27 10.99 14.88
CA ASP A 91 -11.95 10.04 15.97
C ASP A 91 -12.57 8.65 15.76
N ASN A 92 -13.76 8.57 15.18
CA ASN A 92 -14.41 7.28 14.90
C ASN A 92 -13.68 6.51 13.79
N GLU A 93 -13.30 7.19 12.72
CA GLU A 93 -12.56 6.60 11.62
C GLU A 93 -11.14 6.17 12.06
N ILE A 94 -10.49 6.91 12.97
CA ILE A 94 -9.23 6.48 13.60
C ILE A 94 -9.42 5.16 14.35
N LYS A 95 -10.48 5.01 15.14
CA LYS A 95 -10.77 3.76 15.88
C LYS A 95 -11.00 2.57 14.93
N GLU A 96 -11.70 2.79 13.82
CA GLU A 96 -11.94 1.76 12.81
C GLU A 96 -10.66 1.35 12.08
N LEU A 97 -9.78 2.31 11.79
CA LEU A 97 -8.46 2.05 11.22
C LEU A 97 -7.56 1.30 12.21
N ASP A 98 -7.56 1.73 13.48
CA ASP A 98 -6.80 1.08 14.56
C ASP A 98 -7.22 -0.38 14.75
N ALA A 99 -8.53 -0.64 14.88
CA ALA A 99 -9.04 -2.01 15.01
C ALA A 99 -8.61 -2.93 13.86
N ARG A 100 -8.50 -2.36 12.65
CA ARG A 100 -8.10 -3.08 11.44
C ARG A 100 -6.61 -3.34 11.36
N LEU A 101 -5.77 -2.34 11.67
CA LEU A 101 -4.32 -2.52 11.76
C LEU A 101 -3.94 -3.47 12.89
N ALA A 102 -4.57 -3.38 14.05
CA ALA A 102 -4.42 -4.35 15.14
C ALA A 102 -4.81 -5.77 14.69
N GLY A 103 -5.88 -5.89 13.88
CA GLY A 103 -6.28 -7.14 13.26
C GLY A 103 -5.20 -7.72 12.33
N PHE A 104 -4.53 -6.88 11.53
CA PHE A 104 -3.45 -7.30 10.65
C PHE A 104 -2.15 -7.61 11.39
N MET A 105 -1.80 -6.84 12.42
CA MET A 105 -0.64 -7.07 13.27
C MET A 105 -0.68 -8.47 13.90
N LYS A 106 -1.87 -8.93 14.32
CA LYS A 106 -2.08 -10.30 14.85
C LYS A 106 -1.92 -11.42 13.82
N LEU A 107 -1.90 -11.10 12.52
CA LEU A 107 -1.61 -12.07 11.46
C LEU A 107 -0.12 -12.23 11.22
N GLY A 108 0.67 -11.28 11.72
CA GLY A 108 2.11 -11.33 11.72
C GLY A 108 2.63 -12.18 12.86
N ASP A 109 3.75 -12.86 12.61
CA ASP A 109 4.45 -13.64 13.65
C ASP A 109 5.40 -12.76 14.46
N LYS A 110 5.56 -11.49 14.08
CA LYS A 110 6.44 -10.51 14.72
C LYS A 110 5.61 -9.45 15.43
N ASN A 111 6.05 -9.07 16.63
CA ASN A 111 5.41 -8.03 17.43
C ASN A 111 5.81 -6.63 16.93
N ILE A 112 5.51 -6.34 15.66
CA ILE A 112 5.79 -5.05 15.00
C ILE A 112 4.67 -4.09 15.37
N GLU A 113 5.03 -3.03 16.10
CA GLU A 113 4.10 -1.98 16.49
C GLU A 113 3.84 -0.99 15.34
N TYR A 114 2.75 -0.23 15.48
CA TYR A 114 2.42 0.85 14.56
C TYR A 114 1.99 2.12 15.29
N SER A 115 2.12 3.27 14.62
CA SER A 115 1.65 4.56 15.13
C SER A 115 1.07 5.41 14.01
N PHE A 116 0.08 6.22 14.34
CA PHE A 116 -0.48 7.20 13.40
C PHE A 116 0.33 8.49 13.40
N PHE A 117 0.45 9.11 12.24
CA PHE A 117 0.96 10.46 12.12
C PHE A 117 0.07 11.28 11.17
N ASP A 118 -0.01 12.59 11.42
CA ASP A 118 -0.70 13.50 10.52
C ASP A 118 0.12 13.68 9.24
N SER A 119 -0.46 13.30 8.11
CA SER A 119 0.15 13.41 6.79
C SER A 119 -0.13 14.76 6.10
N THR A 120 -0.83 15.68 6.79
CA THR A 120 -1.09 17.03 6.28
C THR A 120 0.22 17.76 5.97
N GLY A 121 0.36 18.22 4.73
CA GLY A 121 1.53 18.99 4.29
C GLY A 121 2.78 18.16 3.97
N VAL A 122 2.71 16.82 3.99
CA VAL A 122 3.83 15.98 3.58
C VAL A 122 3.95 15.97 2.05
N ASN A 123 5.09 16.43 1.52
CA ASN A 123 5.43 16.31 0.10
C ASN A 123 6.40 15.14 -0.13
N VAL A 124 5.85 13.93 -0.33
CA VAL A 124 6.62 12.71 -0.62
C VAL A 124 6.88 12.47 -2.11
N TRP A 125 6.23 13.22 -3.00
CA TRP A 125 6.28 12.96 -4.46
C TRP A 125 7.05 14.01 -5.27
N GLY A 126 7.52 15.09 -4.65
CA GLY A 126 8.29 16.15 -5.31
C GLY A 126 7.40 17.22 -5.90
#